data_AF-A0A8J7WSP9-F1
#
_entry.id   AF-A0A8J7WSP9-F1
#
_cell.length_a   1.000
_cell.length_b   1.000
_cell.length_c   1.000
_cell.angle_alpha   90.00
_cell.angle_beta   90.00
_cell.angle_gamma   90.00
#
_symmetry.space_group_name_H-M   'P 1'
#
loop_
_entity.id
_entity.type
_entity.pdbx_description
1 polymer ?
#
loop_
_entity_poly.entity_id
_entity_poly.type
_entity_poly.pdbx_seq_one_letter_code
_entity_poly.pdbx_strand_id
1 'polypeptide(L)'
;MAWGTLVAAALGAVIGIGSTLVTDTLRSRRELDQRWSDTKRLVYVRFLSALARAHSRMVVVAFGDLPADERRHAVHHAFHADPQHADAKSVLRELGITAPNHVYRQGLKVYGLLREVRELLAQPAITLDSEDYEPVIGAFFAQLEFLQESMRDDLQPRARTARQRAQRAEADRRPRDRRVPPL
;
A
#
# COMPACT_ATOMS: atom_id res chain seq x y z
N MET A 1 -65.79 5.42 1.57
CA MET A 1 -65.01 5.55 2.82
C MET A 1 -63.96 4.45 2.98
N ALA A 2 -64.29 3.15 2.86
CA ALA A 2 -63.34 2.03 3.10
C ALA A 2 -62.18 1.89 2.09
N TRP A 3 -62.33 2.37 0.86
CA TRP A 3 -61.29 2.26 -0.18
C TRP A 3 -60.06 3.15 0.09
N GLY A 4 -60.27 4.35 0.64
CA GLY A 4 -59.17 5.29 0.94
C GLY A 4 -58.24 4.78 2.05
N THR A 5 -58.78 4.09 3.05
CA THR A 5 -58.02 3.48 4.15
C THR A 5 -57.16 2.31 3.68
N LEU A 6 -57.68 1.48 2.78
CA LEU A 6 -56.92 0.37 2.19
C LEU A 6 -55.76 0.86 1.31
N VAL A 7 -55.97 1.91 0.52
CA VAL A 7 -54.92 2.53 -0.29
C VAL A 7 -53.83 3.16 0.59
N ALA A 8 -54.22 3.87 1.65
CA ALA A 8 -53.27 4.47 2.60
C ALA A 8 -52.42 3.41 3.34
N ALA A 9 -53.05 2.31 3.78
CA ALA A 9 -52.35 1.20 4.42
C ALA A 9 -51.39 0.48 3.46
N ALA A 10 -51.80 0.25 2.20
CA ALA A 10 -50.95 -0.37 1.18
C ALA A 10 -49.73 0.51 0.84
N LEU A 11 -49.92 1.83 0.70
CA LEU A 11 -48.82 2.77 0.51
C LEU A 11 -47.86 2.80 1.71
N GLY A 12 -48.40 2.82 2.93
CA GLY A 12 -47.60 2.76 4.15
C GLY A 12 -46.74 1.50 4.24
N ALA A 13 -47.31 0.35 3.86
CA ALA A 13 -46.58 -0.93 3.82
C ALA A 13 -45.46 -0.93 2.77
N VAL A 14 -45.73 -0.42 1.55
CA VAL A 14 -44.71 -0.32 0.49
C VAL A 14 -43.58 0.63 0.88
N ILE A 15 -43.89 1.78 1.48
CA ILE A 15 -42.88 2.73 1.96
C ILE A 15 -42.06 2.12 3.10
N GLY A 16 -42.72 1.42 4.03
CA GLY A 16 -42.06 0.73 5.14
C GLY A 16 -41.09 -0.34 4.65
N ILE A 17 -41.55 -1.25 3.77
CA ILE A 17 -40.74 -2.33 3.20
C ILE A 17 -39.61 -1.78 2.32
N GLY A 18 -39.91 -0.76 1.49
CA GLY A 18 -38.93 -0.11 0.63
C GLY A 18 -37.80 0.56 1.41
N SER A 19 -38.13 1.25 2.51
CA SER A 19 -37.14 1.88 3.39
C SER A 19 -36.21 0.86 4.04
N THR A 20 -36.74 -0.29 4.47
CA THR A 20 -35.93 -1.38 5.04
C THR A 20 -35.00 -1.98 4.00
N LEU A 21 -35.47 -2.27 2.77
CA LEU A 21 -34.64 -2.83 1.70
C LEU A 21 -33.52 -1.89 1.25
N VAL A 22 -33.80 -0.58 1.15
CA VAL A 22 -32.78 0.43 0.83
C VAL A 22 -31.73 0.50 1.95
N THR A 23 -32.16 0.48 3.21
CA THR A 23 -31.26 0.52 4.36
C THR A 23 -30.37 -0.73 4.39
N ASP A 24 -30.94 -1.90 4.14
CA ASP A 24 -30.20 -3.17 4.14
C ASP A 24 -29.21 -3.26 2.98
N THR A 25 -29.60 -2.76 1.79
CA THR A 25 -28.70 -2.68 0.63
C THR A 25 -27.53 -1.72 0.89
N LEU A 26 -27.79 -0.57 1.51
CA LEU A 26 -26.75 0.39 1.88
C LEU A 26 -25.81 -0.17 2.94
N ARG A 27 -26.34 -0.91 3.91
CA ARG A 27 -25.56 -1.61 4.93
C ARG A 27 -24.66 -2.68 4.31
N SER A 28 -25.22 -3.55 3.47
CA SER A 28 -24.48 -4.60 2.76
C SER A 28 -23.34 -4.03 1.90
N ARG A 29 -23.60 -2.93 1.18
CA ARG A 29 -22.56 -2.23 0.39
C ARG A 29 -21.44 -1.68 1.28
N ARG A 30 -21.77 -1.07 2.41
CA ARG A 30 -20.76 -0.56 3.37
C ARG A 30 -19.93 -1.68 3.96
N GLU A 31 -20.54 -2.80 4.32
CA GLU A 31 -19.83 -3.97 4.85
C GLU A 31 -18.88 -4.58 3.81
N LEU A 32 -19.29 -4.66 2.54
CA LEU A 32 -18.42 -5.11 1.45
C LEU A 32 -17.24 -4.17 1.22
N ASP A 33 -17.47 -2.85 1.20
CA ASP A 33 -16.41 -1.85 1.06
C ASP A 33 -15.40 -1.92 2.22
N GLN A 34 -15.89 -2.13 3.45
CA GLN A 34 -15.05 -2.32 4.64
C GLN A 34 -14.21 -3.59 4.53
N ARG A 35 -14.83 -4.74 4.23
CA ARG A 35 -14.11 -6.02 4.05
C ARG A 35 -13.05 -5.93 2.96
N TRP A 36 -13.35 -5.23 1.88
CA TRP A 36 -12.37 -5.00 0.80
C TRP A 36 -11.21 -4.13 1.25
N SER A 37 -11.47 -3.05 1.99
CA SER A 37 -10.44 -2.20 2.59
C SER A 37 -9.56 -2.98 3.57
N ASP A 38 -10.14 -3.86 4.39
CA ASP A 38 -9.40 -4.69 5.34
C ASP A 38 -8.53 -5.72 4.62
N THR A 39 -9.05 -6.34 3.56
CA THR A 39 -8.28 -7.26 2.71
C THR A 39 -7.08 -6.55 2.07
N LYS A 40 -7.28 -5.36 1.51
CA LYS A 40 -6.20 -4.52 0.98
C LYS A 40 -5.16 -4.19 2.05
N ARG A 41 -5.59 -3.73 3.22
CA ARG A 41 -4.70 -3.40 4.35
C ARG A 41 -3.83 -4.60 4.72
N LEU A 42 -4.43 -5.79 4.83
CA LEU A 42 -3.71 -7.01 5.15
C LEU A 42 -2.63 -7.32 4.10
N VAL A 43 -2.98 -7.29 2.80
CA VAL A 43 -2.03 -7.55 1.71
C VAL A 43 -0.91 -6.50 1.68
N TYR A 44 -1.23 -5.23 1.91
CA TYR A 44 -0.25 -4.14 1.93
C TYR A 44 0.77 -4.31 3.06
N VAL A 45 0.30 -4.58 4.29
CA VAL A 45 1.18 -4.81 5.44
C VAL A 45 2.04 -6.05 5.24
N ARG A 46 1.47 -7.14 4.70
CA ARG A 46 2.21 -8.36 4.39
C ARG A 46 3.30 -8.10 3.35
N PHE A 47 3.02 -7.32 2.31
CA PHE A 47 4.01 -7.02 1.28
C PHE A 47 5.17 -6.18 1.82
N LEU A 48 4.87 -5.10 2.54
CA LEU A 48 5.89 -4.24 3.16
C LEU A 48 6.75 -5.02 4.15
N SER A 49 6.12 -5.88 4.95
CA SER A 49 6.82 -6.74 5.91
C SER A 49 7.73 -7.77 5.22
N ALA A 50 7.26 -8.37 4.12
CA ALA A 50 8.06 -9.32 3.33
C ALA A 50 9.30 -8.64 2.71
N LEU A 51 9.15 -7.41 2.18
CA LEU A 51 10.28 -6.63 1.66
C LEU A 51 11.29 -6.30 2.76
N ALA A 52 10.83 -5.80 3.91
CA ALA A 52 11.69 -5.44 5.03
C ALA A 52 12.46 -6.66 5.56
N ARG A 53 11.78 -7.81 5.74
CA ARG A 53 12.43 -9.06 6.19
C ARG A 53 13.45 -9.58 5.19
N ALA A 54 13.11 -9.57 3.89
CA ALA A 54 14.03 -9.99 2.84
C ALA A 54 15.30 -9.10 2.85
N HIS A 55 15.12 -7.78 2.92
CA HIS A 55 16.23 -6.83 3.04
C HIS A 55 17.10 -7.11 4.28
N SER A 56 16.51 -7.17 5.47
CA SER A 56 17.25 -7.38 6.72
C SER A 56 18.04 -8.70 6.71
N ARG A 57 17.46 -9.79 6.21
CA ARG A 57 18.17 -11.08 6.14
C ARG A 57 19.34 -11.04 5.16
N MET A 58 19.18 -10.39 4.01
CA MET A 58 20.29 -10.21 3.06
C MET A 58 21.43 -9.42 3.69
N VAL A 59 21.12 -8.31 4.38
CA VAL A 59 22.14 -7.47 5.05
C VAL A 59 22.89 -8.26 6.12
N VAL A 60 22.18 -9.01 6.98
CA VAL A 60 22.79 -9.84 8.03
C VAL A 60 23.76 -10.87 7.46
N VAL A 61 23.40 -11.48 6.33
CA VAL A 61 24.23 -12.48 5.68
C VAL A 61 25.39 -11.86 4.91
N ALA A 62 25.15 -10.75 4.21
CA ALA A 62 26.15 -10.10 3.37
C ALA A 62 27.32 -9.51 4.18
N PHE A 63 27.03 -8.98 5.37
CA PHE A 63 28.03 -8.38 6.26
C PHE A 63 28.41 -9.29 7.44
N GLY A 64 28.05 -10.57 7.39
CA GLY A 64 28.55 -11.58 8.33
C GLY A 64 29.96 -12.06 7.95
N ASP A 65 30.56 -12.85 8.84
CA ASP A 65 31.87 -13.51 8.63
C ASP A 65 31.73 -14.75 7.72
N LEU A 66 31.22 -14.55 6.50
CA LEU A 66 31.15 -15.59 5.48
C LEU A 66 32.27 -15.43 4.45
N PRO A 67 32.88 -16.54 4.00
CA PRO A 67 33.72 -16.57 2.81
C PRO A 67 33.03 -15.92 1.60
N ALA A 68 33.80 -15.26 0.75
CA ALA A 68 33.28 -14.52 -0.40
C ALA A 68 32.48 -15.39 -1.39
N ASP A 69 32.88 -16.64 -1.57
CA ASP A 69 32.25 -17.64 -2.41
C ASP A 69 30.91 -18.15 -1.84
N GLU A 70 30.81 -18.29 -0.51
CA GLU A 70 29.57 -18.68 0.17
C GLU A 70 28.57 -17.53 0.30
N ARG A 71 29.08 -16.29 0.45
CA ARG A 71 28.26 -15.07 0.62
C ARG A 71 27.20 -14.93 -0.46
N ARG A 72 27.57 -15.10 -1.73
CA ARG A 72 26.63 -14.99 -2.85
C ARG A 72 25.47 -15.97 -2.68
N HIS A 73 25.77 -17.25 -2.46
CA HIS A 73 24.72 -18.25 -2.29
C HIS A 73 23.82 -17.92 -1.09
N ALA A 74 24.43 -17.52 0.02
CA ALA A 74 23.72 -17.19 1.25
C ALA A 74 22.81 -15.95 1.11
N VAL A 75 23.25 -14.89 0.42
CA VAL A 75 22.42 -13.69 0.13
C VAL A 75 21.23 -14.04 -0.76
N HIS A 76 21.47 -14.82 -1.82
CA HIS A 76 20.37 -15.29 -2.68
C HIS A 76 19.39 -16.18 -1.92
N HIS A 77 19.89 -17.06 -1.07
CA HIS A 77 19.05 -17.88 -0.20
C HIS A 77 18.24 -17.01 0.77
N ALA A 78 18.85 -16.02 1.43
CA ALA A 78 18.17 -15.09 2.34
C ALA A 78 17.06 -14.25 1.67
N PHE A 79 17.22 -13.91 0.40
CA PHE A 79 16.20 -13.24 -0.40
C PHE A 79 14.96 -14.13 -0.63
N HIS A 80 15.16 -15.43 -0.86
CA HIS A 80 14.11 -16.38 -1.20
C HIS A 80 13.50 -17.13 -0.01
N ALA A 81 14.29 -17.38 1.02
CA ALA A 81 13.93 -18.25 2.13
C ALA A 81 13.16 -17.46 3.20
N ASP A 82 11.84 -17.40 3.12
CA ASP A 82 11.00 -17.21 4.31
C ASP A 82 10.38 -18.57 4.69
N PRO A 83 10.93 -19.26 5.72
CA PRO A 83 10.43 -20.57 6.15
C PRO A 83 9.05 -20.51 6.80
N GLN A 84 8.61 -19.32 7.26
CA GLN A 84 7.41 -19.15 8.07
C GLN A 84 6.31 -18.35 7.35
N HIS A 85 6.66 -17.56 6.33
CA HIS A 85 5.72 -16.72 5.59
C HIS A 85 5.93 -16.82 4.06
N ALA A 86 4.99 -16.28 3.29
CA ALA A 86 5.14 -16.14 1.85
C ALA A 86 6.28 -15.17 1.51
N ASP A 87 7.16 -15.55 0.57
CA ASP A 87 8.24 -14.69 0.08
C ASP A 87 7.69 -13.39 -0.57
N ALA A 88 8.53 -12.36 -0.71
CA ALA A 88 8.12 -11.07 -1.24
C ALA A 88 7.53 -11.14 -2.66
N LYS A 89 7.95 -12.09 -3.51
CA LYS A 89 7.39 -12.33 -4.85
C LYS A 89 5.99 -12.92 -4.77
N SER A 90 5.78 -13.85 -3.84
CA SER A 90 4.48 -14.48 -3.60
C SER A 90 3.48 -13.44 -3.12
N VAL A 91 3.85 -12.58 -2.16
CA VAL A 91 2.97 -11.48 -1.71
C VAL A 91 2.78 -10.41 -2.79
N LEU A 92 3.77 -10.16 -3.66
CA LEU A 92 3.60 -9.27 -4.83
C LEU A 92 2.52 -9.79 -5.80
N ARG A 93 2.36 -11.11 -5.94
CA ARG A 93 1.28 -11.68 -6.75
C ARG A 93 -0.09 -11.44 -6.11
N GLU A 94 -0.20 -11.59 -4.80
CA GLU A 94 -1.41 -11.24 -4.06
C GLU A 94 -1.74 -9.75 -4.22
N LEU A 95 -0.72 -8.88 -4.13
CA LEU A 95 -0.87 -7.45 -4.39
C LEU A 95 -1.43 -7.18 -5.79
N GLY A 96 -0.99 -7.92 -6.81
CA GLY A 96 -1.50 -7.79 -8.18
C GLY A 96 -2.97 -8.17 -8.35
N ILE A 97 -3.54 -8.95 -7.43
CA ILE A 97 -4.96 -9.35 -7.43
C ILE A 97 -5.79 -8.35 -6.62
N THR A 98 -5.28 -7.90 -5.47
CA THR A 98 -6.06 -7.11 -4.50
C THR A 98 -5.92 -5.59 -4.69
N ALA A 99 -4.75 -5.12 -5.13
CA ALA A 99 -4.44 -3.70 -5.20
C ALA A 99 -4.86 -3.07 -6.54
N PRO A 100 -5.12 -1.76 -6.57
CA PRO A 100 -5.22 -1.03 -7.84
C PRO A 100 -3.90 -1.07 -8.63
N ASN A 101 -4.01 -0.94 -9.95
CA ASN A 101 -2.87 -0.98 -10.88
C ASN A 101 -1.72 -0.02 -10.52
N HIS A 102 -2.01 1.18 -9.99
CA HIS A 102 -0.96 2.14 -9.65
C HIS A 102 -0.12 1.68 -8.44
N VAL A 103 -0.76 1.13 -7.40
CA VAL A 103 -0.08 0.53 -6.24
C VAL A 103 0.72 -0.69 -6.68
N TYR A 104 0.12 -1.58 -7.49
CA TYR A 104 0.82 -2.76 -7.99
C TYR A 104 2.07 -2.42 -8.81
N ARG A 105 1.98 -1.44 -9.73
CA ARG A 105 3.12 -0.99 -10.53
C ARG A 105 4.23 -0.40 -9.67
N GLN A 106 3.91 0.35 -8.62
CA GLN A 106 4.91 0.83 -7.67
C GLN A 106 5.52 -0.33 -6.86
N GLY A 107 4.70 -1.29 -6.42
CA GLY A 107 5.19 -2.50 -5.75
C GLY A 107 6.18 -3.30 -6.61
N LEU A 108 5.91 -3.41 -7.92
CA LEU A 108 6.81 -4.04 -8.88
C LEU A 108 8.15 -3.31 -8.98
N LYS A 109 8.15 -1.97 -8.98
CA LYS A 109 9.37 -1.15 -9.00
C LYS A 109 10.21 -1.37 -7.74
N VAL A 110 9.58 -1.29 -6.56
CA VAL A 110 10.25 -1.52 -5.27
C VAL A 110 10.83 -2.94 -5.20
N TYR A 111 10.09 -3.94 -5.65
CA TYR A 111 10.58 -5.31 -5.73
C TYR A 111 11.76 -5.46 -6.70
N GLY A 112 11.75 -4.71 -7.82
CA GLY A 112 12.88 -4.62 -8.75
C GLY A 112 14.14 -4.08 -8.08
N LEU A 113 14.02 -2.95 -7.38
CA LEU A 113 15.14 -2.35 -6.62
C LEU A 113 15.66 -3.29 -5.54
N LEU A 114 14.79 -4.03 -4.85
CA LEU A 114 15.25 -5.02 -3.87
C LEU A 114 16.07 -6.15 -4.51
N ARG A 115 15.79 -6.50 -5.77
CA ARG A 115 16.63 -7.46 -6.52
C ARG A 115 17.99 -6.86 -6.89
N GLU A 116 18.04 -5.57 -7.21
CA GLU A 116 19.30 -4.87 -7.44
C GLU A 116 20.15 -4.85 -6.17
N VAL A 117 19.53 -4.54 -5.02
CA VAL A 117 20.18 -4.65 -3.70
C VAL A 117 20.73 -6.06 -3.46
N ARG A 118 19.97 -7.11 -3.79
CA ARG A 118 20.44 -8.50 -3.69
C ARG A 118 21.71 -8.74 -4.51
N GLU A 119 21.71 -8.32 -5.78
CA GLU A 119 22.87 -8.51 -6.66
C GLU A 119 24.09 -7.73 -6.16
N LEU A 120 23.88 -6.54 -5.59
CA LEU A 120 24.94 -5.74 -5.00
C LEU A 120 25.52 -6.39 -3.74
N LEU A 121 24.67 -6.81 -2.80
CA LEU A 121 25.06 -7.49 -1.57
C LEU A 121 25.74 -8.84 -1.80
N ALA A 122 25.49 -9.47 -2.95
CA ALA A 122 26.14 -10.70 -3.36
C ALA A 122 27.59 -10.50 -3.85
N GLN A 123 28.05 -9.26 -4.02
CA GLN A 123 29.42 -8.97 -4.48
C GLN A 123 30.43 -9.07 -3.32
N PRO A 124 31.62 -9.65 -3.54
CA PRO A 124 32.61 -9.84 -2.48
C PRO A 124 33.15 -8.54 -1.88
N ALA A 125 33.24 -7.48 -2.68
CA ALA A 125 33.91 -6.24 -2.33
C ALA A 125 32.99 -5.21 -1.64
N ILE A 126 31.69 -5.50 -1.53
CA ILE A 126 30.74 -4.54 -0.98
C ILE A 126 30.84 -4.49 0.55
N THR A 127 30.90 -3.26 1.05
CA THR A 127 30.81 -2.90 2.47
C THR A 127 29.66 -1.91 2.67
N LEU A 128 29.25 -1.70 3.92
CA LEU A 128 28.22 -0.71 4.27
C LEU A 128 28.59 0.71 3.81
N ASP A 129 29.87 1.05 3.85
CA ASP A 129 30.39 2.38 3.49
C ASP A 129 30.81 2.47 2.01
N SER A 130 30.50 1.45 1.19
CA SER A 130 30.84 1.48 -0.23
C SER A 130 30.03 2.56 -0.96
N GLU A 131 30.71 3.36 -1.78
CA GLU A 131 30.07 4.42 -2.59
C GLU A 131 28.99 3.85 -3.55
N ASP A 132 29.11 2.58 -3.93
CA ASP A 132 28.13 1.88 -4.76
C ASP A 132 26.87 1.43 -3.99
N TYR A 133 26.94 1.31 -2.65
CA TYR A 133 25.83 0.82 -1.81
C TYR A 133 24.78 1.89 -1.56
N GLU A 134 25.22 3.08 -1.12
CA GLU A 134 24.34 4.17 -0.68
C GLU A 134 23.31 4.61 -1.73
N PRO A 135 23.66 4.77 -3.03
CA PRO A 135 22.68 5.18 -4.03
C PRO A 135 21.58 4.15 -4.28
N VAL A 136 21.93 2.85 -4.27
CA VAL A 136 20.98 1.76 -4.54
C VAL A 136 20.03 1.58 -3.37
N ILE A 137 20.56 1.60 -2.14
CA ILE A 137 19.72 1.46 -0.94
C ILE A 137 18.84 2.69 -0.72
N GLY A 138 19.37 3.90 -0.98
CA GLY A 138 18.60 5.14 -0.93
C GLY A 138 17.44 5.14 -1.92
N ALA A 139 17.67 4.69 -3.16
CA ALA A 139 16.61 4.55 -4.16
C ALA A 139 15.52 3.54 -3.72
N PHE A 140 15.92 2.42 -3.12
CA PHE A 140 14.99 1.42 -2.57
C PHE A 140 14.09 2.02 -1.50
N PHE A 141 14.65 2.70 -0.48
CA PHE A 141 13.87 3.29 0.60
C PHE A 141 12.97 4.44 0.12
N ALA A 142 13.47 5.30 -0.76
CA ALA A 142 12.65 6.36 -1.34
C ALA A 142 11.43 5.81 -2.10
N GLN A 143 11.60 4.76 -2.90
CA GLN A 143 10.47 4.12 -3.59
C GLN A 143 9.54 3.36 -2.64
N LEU A 144 10.07 2.81 -1.55
CA LEU A 144 9.27 2.17 -0.51
C LEU A 144 8.35 3.20 0.19
N GLU A 145 8.86 4.41 0.46
CA GLU A 145 8.06 5.51 1.00
C GLU A 145 6.95 5.93 0.03
N PHE A 146 7.26 6.13 -1.25
CA PHE A 146 6.25 6.42 -2.28
C PHE A 146 5.18 5.34 -2.38
N LEU A 147 5.56 4.06 -2.26
CA LEU A 147 4.61 2.95 -2.23
C LEU A 147 3.69 3.02 -1.00
N GLN A 148 4.25 3.28 0.18
CA GLN A 148 3.47 3.41 1.42
C GLN A 148 2.48 4.58 1.35
N GLU A 149 2.87 5.71 0.77
CA GLU A 149 1.96 6.84 0.52
C GLU A 149 0.81 6.45 -0.39
N SER A 150 1.11 5.79 -1.51
CA SER A 150 0.10 5.31 -2.47
C SER A 150 -0.88 4.32 -1.83
N MET A 151 -0.37 3.39 -1.02
CA MET A 151 -1.18 2.45 -0.24
C MET A 151 -2.06 3.17 0.78
N ARG A 152 -1.52 4.19 1.47
CA ARG A 152 -2.26 4.99 2.43
C ARG A 152 -3.40 5.74 1.76
N ASP A 153 -3.15 6.34 0.60
CA ASP A 153 -4.13 7.07 -0.19
C ASP A 153 -5.23 6.16 -0.73
N ASP A 154 -4.89 4.95 -1.17
CA ASP A 154 -5.87 3.95 -1.60
C ASP A 154 -6.78 3.46 -0.44
N LEU A 155 -6.25 3.42 0.79
CA LEU A 155 -7.03 3.05 1.98
C LEU A 155 -7.89 4.19 2.55
N GLN A 156 -7.78 5.42 2.03
CA GLN A 156 -8.59 6.53 2.53
C GLN A 156 -10.06 6.38 2.08
N PRO A 157 -11.05 6.61 2.98
CA PRO A 157 -12.45 6.64 2.58
C PRO A 157 -12.69 7.72 1.52
N ARG A 158 -13.41 7.39 0.42
CA ARG A 158 -13.68 8.30 -0.71
C ARG A 158 -14.20 9.70 -0.31
N ALA A 159 -14.92 9.80 0.81
CA ALA A 159 -15.42 11.06 1.37
C ALA A 159 -14.33 11.99 1.92
N ARG A 160 -13.21 11.44 2.42
CA ARG A 160 -12.03 12.21 2.86
C ARG A 160 -11.23 12.73 1.68
N THR A 161 -11.10 11.93 0.62
CA THR A 161 -10.36 12.29 -0.59
C THR A 161 -10.99 13.48 -1.31
N ALA A 162 -12.32 13.55 -1.38
CA ALA A 162 -13.04 14.70 -1.95
C ALA A 162 -12.84 15.99 -1.15
N ARG A 163 -12.91 15.92 0.19
CA ARG A 163 -12.66 17.07 1.08
C ARG A 163 -11.21 17.53 1.02
N GLN A 164 -10.24 16.62 1.03
CA GLN A 164 -8.82 16.97 0.93
C GLN A 164 -8.46 17.59 -0.43
N ARG A 165 -9.03 17.09 -1.53
CA ARG A 165 -8.86 17.69 -2.86
C ARG A 165 -9.46 19.08 -2.94
N ALA A 166 -10.64 19.29 -2.36
CA ALA A 166 -11.26 20.61 -2.26
C ALA A 166 -10.38 21.58 -1.43
N GLN A 167 -9.87 21.11 -0.28
CA GLN A 167 -9.00 21.92 0.59
C GLN A 167 -7.64 22.25 -0.05
N ARG A 168 -7.00 21.31 -0.78
CA ARG A 168 -5.77 21.59 -1.54
C ARG A 168 -6.01 22.58 -2.68
N ALA A 169 -7.09 22.41 -3.44
CA ALA A 169 -7.46 23.34 -4.51
C ALA A 169 -7.77 24.75 -3.98
N GLU A 170 -8.29 24.85 -2.76
CA GLU A 170 -8.56 26.13 -2.11
C GLU A 170 -7.31 26.77 -1.49
N ALA A 171 -6.34 25.96 -1.02
CA ALA A 171 -5.03 26.44 -0.60
C ALA A 171 -4.20 26.99 -1.77
N ASP A 172 -4.27 26.34 -2.94
CA ASP A 172 -3.55 26.75 -4.16
C ASP A 172 -4.18 28.00 -4.82
N ARG A 173 -5.47 28.26 -4.56
CA ARG A 173 -6.17 29.48 -5.00
C ARG A 173 -5.97 30.69 -4.10
N ARG A 174 -5.39 30.54 -2.91
CA ARG A 174 -5.06 31.71 -2.09
C ARG A 174 -3.83 32.40 -2.69
N PRO A 175 -3.96 33.64 -3.18
CA PRO A 175 -2.80 34.36 -3.70
C PRO A 175 -1.76 34.47 -2.58
N ARG A 176 -0.48 34.30 -2.94
CA ARG A 176 0.69 34.61 -2.09
C ARG A 176 0.75 36.11 -1.86
N ASP A 177 -0.23 36.65 -1.16
CA ASP A 177 -0.27 38.05 -0.80
C ASP A 177 0.14 38.19 0.66
N ARG A 178 1.45 38.11 0.90
CA ARG A 178 2.06 38.70 2.10
C ARG A 178 3.46 39.23 1.81
N ARG A 179 3.49 40.56 1.72
CA ARG A 179 4.40 41.48 2.40
C ARG A 179 5.78 41.67 1.77
N VAL A 180 5.87 42.72 0.96
CA VAL A 180 7.08 43.55 0.88
C VAL A 180 7.19 44.32 2.22
N PRO A 181 8.31 44.23 2.97
CA PRO A 181 8.52 45.05 4.15
C PRO A 181 8.87 46.51 3.74
N PRO A 182 8.38 47.53 4.47
CA PRO A 182 8.86 48.90 4.26
C PRO A 182 10.28 49.05 4.81
N LEU A 183 11.09 49.81 4.07
CA LEU A 183 12.47 50.19 4.37
C LEU A 183 12.57 51.09 5.61
#